data_AF-A0A2E0XDJ6-F1
#
_entry.id   AF-A0A2E0XDJ6-F1
#
_cell.length_a   1.000
_cell.length_b   1.000
_cell.length_c   1.000
_cell.angle_alpha   90.00
_cell.angle_beta   90.00
_cell.angle_gamma   90.00
#
_symmetry.space_group_name_H-M   'P 1'
#
loop_
_entity.id
_entity.type
_entity.pdbx_description
1 polymer ?
#
loop_
_entity_poly.entity_id
_entity_poly.type
_entity_poly.pdbx_seq_one_letter_code
_entity_poly.pdbx_strand_id
1 'polypeptide(L)'
;MRLAISLILLGLTLSVTLGLEADELRKVSQFGRKGREKSEFSDKTIFAFAPDGATIILDQTLKKVQKLSPEGEFLFQISSKVGSFIFIGPTDLTVSPQGNIYISDWKTVHIEGTENPKIFNHSPCIHKFAPDGSFIETFLIHDLREILKGPAPYRQHYLAQYPDLLLNAVPSLDSDGHYALFVPQGSTKRPFHICVDQHENIYVSDDIEIHKLDPTGKQIWLAKITQSGVSQVVEISDMAVDSKGDFYLADAKMNRVVKYSTEGKFLFSFGQYGDRPGEMIQPFRLAVLADDTLLVADKAVYTKDFATKLPRRQFDPFRYGGTVNRVFRTRIRRIQRFSPKGMYRGKILIRLNREKMADLFLTLKAIDPKGYVYLVDSDTLQIHKFMVTRPLIRSGFQAEIKFRFVDSYDGTVIDNEDDLDANVDAGGEYEAVSLKNQFNNDLLLAYDVNQDIRLTLTNTLSWEAKINDTWFRGPQYSDFRGSFPMDTREEAKTLKDKVGLDLTFILNHNPYSYREAGANTFIELTNVGMETYAWEREKNQMLTLITQRVHGWGAGTYYDLGKAFRFRFNLSQMVGRMQYTADDPTGIPAAKGMSKKPSPLTRITMFLDGEF
;
A
#
# COMPACT_ATOMS: atom_id res chain seq x y z
N MET A 1 28.72 28.97 -5.72
CA MET A 1 29.01 27.94 -6.73
C MET A 1 29.75 26.72 -6.16
N ARG A 2 30.95 26.86 -5.57
CA ARG A 2 31.70 25.71 -4.98
C ARG A 2 30.97 24.96 -3.85
N LEU A 3 30.21 25.66 -3.00
CA LEU A 3 29.38 25.04 -1.95
C LEU A 3 28.22 24.22 -2.53
N ALA A 4 27.56 24.75 -3.57
CA ALA A 4 26.46 24.07 -4.27
C ALA A 4 26.95 22.81 -5.01
N ILE A 5 28.11 22.88 -5.67
CA ILE A 5 28.75 21.72 -6.32
C ILE A 5 29.14 20.66 -5.28
N SER A 6 29.64 21.07 -4.11
CA SER A 6 30.00 20.15 -3.02
C SER A 6 28.78 19.47 -2.39
N LEU A 7 27.66 20.19 -2.23
CA LEU A 7 26.37 19.64 -1.77
C LEU A 7 25.73 18.71 -2.81
N ILE A 8 25.86 19.03 -4.11
CA ILE A 8 25.42 18.15 -5.22
C ILE A 8 26.25 16.86 -5.25
N LEU A 9 27.57 16.95 -5.09
CA LEU A 9 28.45 15.77 -5.03
C LEU A 9 28.20 14.93 -3.77
N LEU A 10 28.02 15.56 -2.59
CA LEU A 10 27.66 14.85 -1.36
C LEU A 10 26.29 14.16 -1.49
N GLY A 11 25.32 14.87 -2.06
CA GLY A 11 23.99 14.36 -2.37
C GLY A 11 24.03 13.20 -3.36
N LEU A 12 24.79 13.31 -4.45
CA LEU A 12 25.01 12.24 -5.43
C LEU A 12 25.70 11.02 -4.79
N THR A 13 26.73 11.22 -3.97
CA THR A 13 27.40 10.12 -3.28
C THR A 13 26.48 9.42 -2.29
N LEU A 14 25.65 10.15 -1.51
CA LEU A 14 24.65 9.55 -0.62
C LEU A 14 23.55 8.80 -1.40
N SER A 15 23.10 9.38 -2.52
CA SER A 15 22.05 8.84 -3.41
C SER A 15 22.49 7.57 -4.11
N VAL A 16 23.76 7.46 -4.51
CA VAL A 16 24.29 6.24 -5.16
C VAL A 16 24.47 5.11 -4.14
N THR A 17 24.82 5.39 -2.88
CA THR A 17 24.89 4.37 -1.81
C THR A 17 23.53 3.94 -1.23
N LEU A 18 22.50 4.79 -1.29
CA LEU A 18 21.18 4.51 -0.68
C LEU A 18 20.06 4.27 -1.70
N GLY A 19 20.28 4.63 -2.97
CA GLY A 19 19.33 4.55 -4.08
C GLY A 19 19.41 3.26 -4.88
N LEU A 20 19.57 2.12 -4.22
CA LEU A 20 19.08 0.86 -4.78
C LEU A 20 17.59 0.79 -4.43
N GLU A 21 16.74 1.23 -5.36
CA GLU A 21 15.34 0.78 -5.40
C GLU A 21 15.34 -0.74 -5.40
N ALA A 22 15.14 -1.33 -4.23
CA ALA A 22 14.84 -2.74 -4.11
C ALA A 22 13.33 -2.80 -3.88
N ASP A 23 12.58 -3.11 -4.93
CA ASP A 23 11.18 -3.50 -4.83
C ASP A 23 11.03 -4.52 -3.69
N GLU A 24 10.36 -4.16 -2.58
CA GLU A 24 10.12 -5.07 -1.44
C GLU A 24 9.49 -6.38 -1.89
N LEU A 25 8.64 -6.29 -2.92
CA LEU A 25 8.06 -7.39 -3.64
C LEU A 25 8.41 -7.29 -5.12
N ARG A 26 9.22 -8.24 -5.61
CA ARG A 26 9.40 -8.41 -7.04
C ARG A 26 8.34 -9.36 -7.56
N LYS A 27 7.50 -8.92 -8.49
CA LYS A 27 6.56 -9.82 -9.18
C LYS A 27 7.36 -10.85 -9.98
N VAL A 28 7.09 -12.13 -9.73
CA VAL A 28 7.80 -13.26 -10.33
C VAL A 28 7.00 -13.83 -11.50
N SER A 29 5.70 -14.05 -11.27
CA SER A 29 4.79 -14.59 -12.27
C SER A 29 3.36 -14.15 -11.99
N GLN A 30 2.49 -14.36 -12.98
CA GLN A 30 1.06 -14.15 -12.88
C GLN A 30 0.34 -15.20 -13.71
N PHE A 31 -0.68 -15.81 -13.14
CA PHE A 31 -1.42 -16.90 -13.77
C PHE A 31 -2.83 -17.02 -13.18
N GLY A 32 -3.63 -17.89 -13.76
CA GLY A 32 -5.02 -18.09 -13.34
C GLY A 32 -5.97 -16.99 -13.83
N ARG A 33 -7.26 -17.30 -13.86
CA ARG A 33 -8.34 -16.34 -14.11
C ARG A 33 -9.67 -16.87 -13.58
N LYS A 34 -10.70 -16.02 -13.56
CA LYS A 34 -12.06 -16.42 -13.25
C LYS A 34 -12.63 -17.37 -14.31
N GLY A 35 -13.24 -18.46 -13.88
CA GLY A 35 -13.92 -19.40 -14.78
C GLY A 35 -13.98 -20.82 -14.24
N ARG A 36 -14.20 -21.81 -15.12
CA ARG A 36 -14.41 -23.22 -14.76
C ARG A 36 -13.44 -24.19 -15.42
N GLU A 37 -12.69 -23.74 -16.43
CA GLU A 37 -11.74 -24.56 -17.18
C GLU A 37 -10.40 -24.75 -16.45
N LYS A 38 -9.44 -25.34 -17.17
CA LYS A 38 -8.05 -25.51 -16.73
C LYS A 38 -7.42 -24.15 -16.42
N SER A 39 -6.76 -24.06 -15.26
CA SER A 39 -6.23 -22.81 -14.70
C SER A 39 -7.29 -21.73 -14.46
N GLU A 40 -8.57 -22.09 -14.36
CA GLU A 40 -9.64 -21.16 -13.98
C GLU A 40 -10.29 -21.53 -12.65
N PHE A 41 -10.66 -20.49 -11.89
CA PHE A 41 -11.09 -20.58 -10.49
C PHE A 41 -12.31 -19.71 -10.18
N SER A 42 -12.94 -20.01 -9.06
CA SER A 42 -13.90 -19.20 -8.32
C SER A 42 -13.22 -18.42 -7.19
N ASP A 43 -14.01 -17.64 -6.45
CA ASP A 43 -13.56 -16.76 -5.38
C ASP A 43 -13.06 -17.49 -4.12
N LYS A 44 -13.58 -18.70 -3.88
CA LYS A 44 -13.25 -19.53 -2.71
C LYS A 44 -12.12 -20.51 -3.00
N THR A 45 -10.91 -19.97 -3.01
CA THR A 45 -9.66 -20.71 -3.26
C THR A 45 -8.79 -20.85 -2.01
N ILE A 46 -8.26 -22.06 -1.84
CA ILE A 46 -7.27 -22.44 -0.82
C ILE A 46 -6.02 -22.93 -1.55
N PHE A 47 -4.84 -22.59 -1.02
CA PHE A 47 -3.55 -22.83 -1.66
C PHE A 47 -2.68 -23.69 -0.77
N ALA A 48 -1.99 -24.65 -1.37
CA ALA A 48 -0.90 -25.39 -0.77
C ALA A 48 0.25 -25.53 -1.78
N PHE A 49 1.43 -25.91 -1.30
CA PHE A 49 2.65 -25.89 -2.10
C PHE A 49 3.34 -27.23 -2.06
N ALA A 50 3.61 -27.79 -3.22
CA ALA A 50 4.35 -29.05 -3.33
C ALA A 50 5.88 -28.81 -3.21
N PRO A 51 6.65 -29.84 -2.81
CA PRO A 51 8.11 -29.74 -2.65
C PRO A 51 8.86 -29.31 -3.92
N ASP A 52 8.29 -29.65 -5.09
CA ASP A 52 8.77 -29.24 -6.42
C ASP A 52 8.55 -27.75 -6.73
N GLY A 53 7.86 -27.01 -5.85
CA GLY A 53 7.49 -25.60 -6.02
C GLY A 53 6.19 -25.38 -6.80
N ALA A 54 5.50 -26.45 -7.19
CA ALA A 54 4.19 -26.37 -7.81
C ALA A 54 3.14 -25.85 -6.82
N THR A 55 2.17 -25.11 -7.33
CA THR A 55 1.07 -24.54 -6.55
C THR A 55 -0.16 -25.44 -6.71
N ILE A 56 -0.72 -25.93 -5.60
CA ILE A 56 -1.94 -26.73 -5.59
C ILE A 56 -3.07 -25.85 -5.08
N ILE A 57 -4.15 -25.75 -5.84
CA ILE A 57 -5.26 -24.85 -5.56
C ILE A 57 -6.55 -25.66 -5.46
N LEU A 58 -7.15 -25.66 -4.27
CA LEU A 58 -8.49 -26.16 -4.02
C LEU A 58 -9.51 -25.05 -4.27
N ASP A 59 -10.45 -25.31 -5.15
CA ASP A 59 -11.63 -24.48 -5.38
C ASP A 59 -12.84 -25.09 -4.68
N GLN A 60 -13.30 -24.43 -3.61
CA GLN A 60 -14.38 -24.97 -2.78
C GLN A 60 -15.75 -24.89 -3.46
N THR A 61 -15.96 -23.89 -4.32
CA THR A 61 -17.23 -23.70 -5.04
C THR A 61 -17.34 -24.68 -6.20
N LEU A 62 -16.27 -24.85 -6.96
CA LEU A 62 -16.21 -25.77 -8.09
C LEU A 62 -15.89 -27.21 -7.68
N LYS A 63 -15.54 -27.43 -6.41
CA LYS A 63 -15.21 -28.76 -5.83
C LYS A 63 -14.18 -29.51 -6.66
N LYS A 64 -13.09 -28.81 -6.99
CA LYS A 64 -11.97 -29.36 -7.77
C LYS A 64 -10.65 -28.86 -7.21
N VAL A 65 -9.60 -29.64 -7.43
CA VAL A 65 -8.22 -29.24 -7.11
C VAL A 65 -7.42 -29.22 -8.40
N GLN A 66 -6.60 -28.19 -8.59
CA GLN A 66 -5.70 -28.08 -9.73
C GLN A 66 -4.27 -27.90 -9.23
N LYS A 67 -3.34 -28.68 -9.79
CA LYS A 67 -1.90 -28.49 -9.59
C LYS A 67 -1.34 -27.70 -10.77
N LEU A 68 -0.63 -26.61 -10.47
CA LEU A 68 0.01 -25.73 -11.43
C LEU A 68 1.53 -25.72 -11.22
N SER A 69 2.31 -25.60 -12.29
CA SER A 69 3.77 -25.41 -12.19
C SER A 69 4.13 -24.14 -11.42
N PRO A 70 5.39 -23.96 -10.98
CA PRO A 70 5.83 -22.71 -10.36
C PRO A 70 5.59 -21.45 -11.20
N GLU A 71 5.52 -21.61 -12.53
CA GLU A 71 5.25 -20.59 -13.55
C GLU A 71 3.74 -20.37 -13.78
N GLY A 72 2.89 -21.31 -13.33
CA GLY A 72 1.43 -21.24 -13.44
C GLY A 72 0.82 -22.10 -14.54
N GLU A 73 1.59 -22.99 -15.15
CA GLU A 73 1.10 -23.91 -16.19
C GLU A 73 0.28 -25.05 -15.57
N PHE A 74 -0.82 -25.44 -16.21
CA PHE A 74 -1.66 -26.54 -15.74
C PHE A 74 -0.93 -27.88 -15.83
N LEU A 75 -0.87 -28.62 -14.72
CA LEU A 75 -0.30 -29.98 -14.68
C LEU A 75 -1.40 -31.04 -14.65
N PHE A 76 -2.25 -31.02 -13.62
CA PHE A 76 -3.39 -31.94 -13.52
C PHE A 76 -4.52 -31.37 -12.67
N GLN A 77 -5.67 -32.06 -12.71
CA GLN A 77 -6.86 -31.75 -11.93
C GLN A 77 -7.37 -33.00 -11.20
N ILE A 78 -7.80 -32.81 -9.95
CA ILE A 78 -8.53 -33.78 -9.15
C ILE A 78 -9.99 -33.32 -9.06
N SER A 79 -10.94 -34.22 -9.35
CA SER A 79 -12.38 -33.96 -9.28
C SER A 79 -13.11 -35.22 -8.85
N SER A 80 -14.30 -35.05 -8.29
CA SER A 80 -15.14 -36.16 -7.81
C SER A 80 -15.25 -37.28 -8.85
N LYS A 81 -14.96 -38.51 -8.42
CA LYS A 81 -15.06 -39.72 -9.24
C LYS A 81 -15.94 -40.74 -8.52
N VAL A 82 -17.15 -40.93 -9.06
CA VAL A 82 -18.10 -41.92 -8.55
C VAL A 82 -17.43 -43.29 -8.45
N GLY A 83 -17.62 -43.98 -7.33
CA GLY A 83 -16.98 -45.25 -7.02
C GLY A 83 -15.59 -45.15 -6.36
N SER A 84 -14.99 -43.97 -6.29
CA SER A 84 -13.70 -43.75 -5.60
C SER A 84 -13.85 -42.72 -4.48
N PHE A 85 -14.08 -41.45 -4.81
CA PHE A 85 -14.32 -40.37 -3.85
C PHE A 85 -15.19 -39.28 -4.48
N ILE A 86 -15.91 -38.54 -3.65
CA ILE A 86 -16.76 -37.42 -4.09
C ILE A 86 -16.49 -36.26 -3.15
N PHE A 87 -16.20 -35.09 -3.71
CA PHE A 87 -16.10 -33.86 -2.94
C PHE A 87 -17.49 -33.38 -2.49
N ILE A 88 -17.76 -33.35 -1.19
CA ILE A 88 -19.07 -32.92 -0.66
C ILE A 88 -19.03 -31.43 -0.28
N GLY A 89 -18.05 -31.02 0.49
CA GLY A 89 -17.82 -29.67 0.98
C GLY A 89 -16.38 -29.47 1.44
N PRO A 90 -15.39 -29.52 0.52
CA PRO A 90 -13.99 -29.49 0.89
C PRO A 90 -13.62 -28.16 1.57
N THR A 91 -12.95 -28.22 2.73
CA THR A 91 -12.72 -27.07 3.60
C THR A 91 -11.30 -26.51 3.52
N ASP A 92 -10.30 -27.37 3.44
CA ASP A 92 -8.88 -26.99 3.48
C ASP A 92 -8.00 -28.02 2.75
N LEU A 93 -6.75 -27.65 2.48
CA LEU A 93 -5.79 -28.40 1.67
C LEU A 93 -4.38 -28.25 2.25
N THR A 94 -3.65 -29.35 2.35
CA THR A 94 -2.21 -29.33 2.66
C THR A 94 -1.44 -30.36 1.84
N VAL A 95 -0.12 -30.17 1.72
CA VAL A 95 0.78 -31.06 0.98
C VAL A 95 1.95 -31.44 1.86
N SER A 96 2.27 -32.73 1.91
CA SER A 96 3.40 -33.22 2.71
C SER A 96 4.76 -32.97 2.06
N PRO A 97 5.85 -33.09 2.83
CA PRO A 97 7.20 -33.05 2.29
C PRO A 97 7.50 -34.12 1.22
N GLN A 98 6.76 -35.22 1.21
CA GLN A 98 6.83 -36.28 0.20
C GLN A 98 5.94 -35.98 -1.01
N GLY A 99 5.14 -34.91 -0.96
CA GLY A 99 4.26 -34.46 -2.04
C GLY A 99 2.86 -35.06 -2.00
N ASN A 100 2.50 -35.84 -0.97
CA ASN A 100 1.14 -36.35 -0.81
C ASN A 100 0.19 -35.18 -0.54
N ILE A 101 -0.99 -35.24 -1.14
CA ILE A 101 -1.98 -34.17 -1.08
C ILE A 101 -3.10 -34.61 -0.14
N TYR A 102 -3.41 -33.79 0.86
CA TYR A 102 -4.46 -34.04 1.83
C TYR A 102 -5.52 -32.95 1.72
N ILE A 103 -6.77 -33.37 1.61
CA ILE A 103 -7.91 -32.45 1.49
C ILE A 103 -8.90 -32.78 2.59
N SER A 104 -9.23 -31.80 3.43
CA SER A 104 -10.31 -31.96 4.40
C SER A 104 -11.64 -31.75 3.71
N ASP A 105 -12.59 -32.63 3.99
CA ASP A 105 -13.92 -32.65 3.39
C ASP A 105 -14.92 -33.30 4.36
N TRP A 106 -16.13 -33.52 3.87
CA TRP A 106 -17.21 -34.24 4.52
C TRP A 106 -17.50 -35.52 3.76
N LYS A 107 -17.82 -36.58 4.49
CA LYS A 107 -18.25 -37.85 3.88
C LYS A 107 -19.45 -38.42 4.62
N THR A 108 -20.43 -38.85 3.82
CA THR A 108 -21.55 -39.65 4.29
C THR A 108 -21.25 -41.12 4.06
N VAL A 109 -21.30 -41.93 5.12
CA VAL A 109 -21.03 -43.38 5.07
C VAL A 109 -22.15 -44.12 5.76
N HIS A 110 -22.68 -45.15 5.10
CA HIS A 110 -23.66 -46.05 5.71
C HIS A 110 -23.01 -46.89 6.81
N ILE A 111 -23.71 -47.05 7.93
CA ILE A 111 -23.28 -47.88 9.04
C ILE A 111 -23.77 -49.30 8.78
N GLU A 112 -22.82 -50.20 8.51
CA GLU A 112 -23.10 -51.63 8.32
C GLU A 112 -23.91 -52.20 9.51
N GLY A 113 -24.90 -53.04 9.20
CA GLY A 113 -25.80 -53.62 10.20
C GLY A 113 -27.02 -52.76 10.53
N THR A 114 -27.17 -51.60 9.90
CA THR A 114 -28.35 -50.75 10.02
C THR A 114 -29.08 -50.71 8.68
N GLU A 115 -29.93 -51.69 8.36
CA GLU A 115 -30.66 -51.69 7.08
C GLU A 115 -32.10 -51.17 7.21
N ASN A 116 -32.68 -51.29 8.40
CA ASN A 116 -34.08 -50.96 8.67
C ASN A 116 -34.21 -50.16 9.98
N PRO A 117 -34.11 -48.82 9.95
CA PRO A 117 -33.78 -47.99 8.78
C PRO A 117 -32.27 -47.96 8.50
N LYS A 118 -31.89 -47.57 7.28
CA LYS A 118 -30.49 -47.23 6.98
C LYS A 118 -30.01 -46.07 7.83
N ILE A 119 -28.89 -46.21 8.52
CA ILE A 119 -28.28 -45.13 9.29
C ILE A 119 -26.99 -44.68 8.61
N PHE A 120 -26.90 -43.39 8.30
CA PHE A 120 -25.75 -42.78 7.67
C PHE A 120 -24.99 -41.88 8.65
N ASN A 121 -23.70 -42.12 8.80
CA ASN A 121 -22.77 -41.23 9.49
C ASN A 121 -22.31 -40.14 8.52
N HIS A 122 -22.51 -38.87 8.86
CA HIS A 122 -21.95 -37.75 8.12
C HIS A 122 -20.88 -37.05 8.93
N SER A 123 -19.64 -37.30 8.53
CA SER A 123 -18.46 -37.05 9.33
C SER A 123 -17.40 -36.27 8.55
N PRO A 124 -16.62 -35.41 9.22
CA PRO A 124 -15.40 -34.85 8.66
C PRO A 124 -14.47 -35.97 8.19
N CYS A 125 -13.80 -35.75 7.07
CA CYS A 125 -12.88 -36.71 6.50
C CYS A 125 -11.66 -36.02 5.89
N ILE A 126 -10.64 -36.83 5.60
CA ILE A 126 -9.45 -36.43 4.86
C ILE A 126 -9.33 -37.34 3.65
N HIS A 127 -9.35 -36.76 2.45
CA HIS A 127 -8.99 -37.47 1.24
C HIS A 127 -7.47 -37.36 1.02
N LYS A 128 -6.81 -38.51 0.86
CA LYS A 128 -5.37 -38.61 0.57
C LYS A 128 -5.16 -38.93 -0.91
N PHE A 129 -4.28 -38.17 -1.54
CA PHE A 129 -3.85 -38.39 -2.93
C PHE A 129 -2.34 -38.46 -3.00
N ALA A 130 -1.84 -39.23 -3.96
CA ALA A 130 -0.42 -39.28 -4.28
C ALA A 130 0.03 -37.98 -4.97
N PRO A 131 1.35 -37.73 -5.11
CA PRO A 131 1.87 -36.52 -5.73
C PRO A 131 1.45 -36.29 -7.20
N ASP A 132 1.03 -37.36 -7.89
CA ASP A 132 0.50 -37.33 -9.26
C ASP A 132 -1.02 -37.07 -9.33
N GLY A 133 -1.68 -36.93 -8.17
CA GLY A 133 -3.12 -36.70 -8.05
C GLY A 133 -3.97 -37.97 -8.04
N SER A 134 -3.37 -39.16 -8.08
CA SER A 134 -4.10 -40.41 -7.93
C SER A 134 -4.68 -40.55 -6.52
N PHE A 135 -5.94 -40.97 -6.43
CA PHE A 135 -6.61 -41.18 -5.14
C PHE A 135 -6.02 -42.40 -4.43
N ILE A 136 -5.67 -42.23 -3.16
CA ILE A 136 -5.16 -43.30 -2.31
C ILE A 136 -6.29 -43.80 -1.40
N GLU A 137 -6.77 -42.95 -0.49
CA GLU A 137 -7.72 -43.37 0.55
C GLU A 137 -8.47 -42.19 1.17
N THR A 138 -9.52 -42.48 1.95
CA THR A 138 -10.21 -41.48 2.77
C THR A 138 -10.21 -41.89 4.24
N PHE A 139 -9.74 -41.00 5.10
CA PHE A 139 -9.74 -41.19 6.55
C PHE A 139 -10.94 -40.47 7.15
N LEU A 140 -11.74 -41.14 7.98
CA LEU A 140 -12.83 -40.51 8.73
C LEU A 140 -12.28 -40.02 10.07
N ILE A 141 -12.58 -38.77 10.43
CA ILE A 141 -12.18 -38.19 11.73
C ILE A 141 -13.06 -38.79 12.85
N HIS A 142 -14.36 -38.85 12.62
CA HIS A 142 -15.31 -39.50 13.52
C HIS A 142 -15.97 -40.69 12.81
N ASP A 143 -15.45 -41.89 13.02
CA ASP A 143 -16.01 -43.11 12.41
C ASP A 143 -16.98 -43.84 13.34
N LEU A 144 -18.27 -43.58 13.17
CA LEU A 144 -19.33 -44.27 13.92
C LEU A 144 -19.41 -45.78 13.66
N ARG A 145 -18.81 -46.29 12.58
CA ARG A 145 -18.80 -47.74 12.29
C ARG A 145 -17.98 -48.50 13.33
N GLU A 146 -16.84 -47.95 13.73
CA GLU A 146 -15.94 -48.56 14.71
C GLU A 146 -16.50 -48.51 16.13
N ILE A 147 -17.21 -47.43 16.47
CA ILE A 147 -17.84 -47.25 17.79
C ILE A 147 -18.94 -48.29 18.05
N LEU A 148 -19.61 -48.77 17.00
CA LEU A 148 -20.63 -49.81 17.09
C LEU A 148 -20.06 -51.23 17.07
N LYS A 149 -18.82 -51.42 16.59
CA LYS A 149 -18.11 -52.71 16.55
C LYS A 149 -17.29 -53.01 17.82
N GLY A 150 -16.93 -51.99 18.61
CA GLY A 150 -16.11 -52.14 19.82
C GLY A 150 -16.82 -52.78 21.04
N PRO A 151 -16.08 -53.40 21.99
CA PRO A 151 -16.67 -53.94 23.21
C PRO A 151 -17.33 -52.84 24.06
N ALA A 152 -18.33 -53.21 24.87
CA ALA A 152 -19.18 -52.27 25.64
C ALA A 152 -18.44 -51.12 26.36
N PRO A 153 -17.24 -51.30 26.96
CA PRO A 153 -16.50 -50.20 27.60
C PRO A 153 -16.02 -49.12 26.63
N TYR A 154 -15.59 -49.48 25.41
CA TYR A 154 -15.15 -48.52 24.39
C TYR A 154 -16.33 -47.71 23.84
N ARG A 155 -17.45 -48.40 23.60
CA ARG A 155 -18.73 -47.79 23.20
C ARG A 155 -19.25 -46.81 24.26
N GLN A 156 -19.21 -47.18 25.54
CA GLN A 156 -19.61 -46.29 26.65
C GLN A 156 -18.67 -45.09 26.80
N HIS A 157 -17.36 -45.27 26.67
CA HIS A 157 -16.40 -44.16 26.77
C HIS A 157 -16.58 -43.14 25.65
N TYR A 158 -16.77 -43.58 24.40
CA TYR A 158 -16.99 -42.68 23.27
C TYR A 158 -18.37 -41.98 23.35
N LEU A 159 -19.45 -42.72 23.63
CA LEU A 159 -20.78 -42.13 23.80
C LEU A 159 -20.85 -41.19 25.03
N ALA A 160 -20.02 -41.41 26.06
CA ALA A 160 -19.90 -40.48 27.18
C ALA A 160 -19.18 -39.17 26.80
N GLN A 161 -18.26 -39.21 25.82
CA GLN A 161 -17.63 -38.00 25.28
C GLN A 161 -18.58 -37.24 24.34
N TYR A 162 -19.48 -37.94 23.65
CA TYR A 162 -20.43 -37.36 22.70
C TYR A 162 -21.89 -37.82 22.99
N PRO A 163 -22.48 -37.42 24.14
CA PRO A 163 -23.81 -37.89 24.56
C PRO A 163 -24.94 -37.48 23.60
N ASP A 164 -24.75 -36.36 22.89
CA ASP A 164 -25.74 -35.81 21.96
C ASP A 164 -25.63 -36.33 20.52
N LEU A 165 -24.67 -37.24 20.28
CA LEU A 165 -24.33 -37.69 18.93
C LEU A 165 -25.51 -38.34 18.19
N LEU A 166 -26.32 -39.12 18.89
CA LEU A 166 -27.54 -39.72 18.34
C LEU A 166 -28.77 -38.82 18.49
N LEU A 167 -28.74 -37.83 19.38
CA LEU A 167 -29.84 -36.86 19.57
C LEU A 167 -29.99 -35.95 18.36
N ASN A 168 -28.93 -35.77 17.58
CA ASN A 168 -28.93 -34.95 16.36
C ASN A 168 -29.30 -35.72 15.08
N ALA A 169 -29.71 -36.98 15.18
CA ALA A 169 -30.11 -37.76 14.01
C ALA A 169 -31.33 -37.13 13.31
N VAL A 170 -31.20 -36.89 12.01
CA VAL A 170 -32.20 -36.25 11.17
C VAL A 170 -32.85 -37.30 10.26
N PRO A 171 -34.20 -37.35 10.17
CA PRO A 171 -34.90 -38.14 9.16
C PRO A 171 -34.46 -37.76 7.75
N SER A 172 -34.23 -38.75 6.89
CA SER A 172 -33.80 -38.56 5.50
C SER A 172 -34.32 -39.68 4.59
N LEU A 173 -33.96 -39.61 3.31
CA LEU A 173 -34.21 -40.67 2.33
C LEU A 173 -32.87 -41.17 1.78
N ASP A 174 -32.77 -42.50 1.61
CA ASP A 174 -31.63 -43.09 0.90
C ASP A 174 -31.73 -42.89 -0.62
N SER A 175 -30.75 -43.38 -1.38
CA SER A 175 -30.72 -43.26 -2.85
C SER A 175 -31.90 -43.92 -3.55
N ASP A 176 -32.56 -44.87 -2.89
CA ASP A 176 -33.69 -45.62 -3.42
C ASP A 176 -35.04 -45.03 -2.97
N GLY A 177 -35.01 -43.94 -2.18
CA GLY A 177 -36.19 -43.27 -1.66
C GLY A 177 -36.79 -43.91 -0.40
N HIS A 178 -36.07 -44.82 0.26
CA HIS A 178 -36.50 -45.41 1.53
C HIS A 178 -36.14 -44.51 2.71
N TYR A 179 -36.94 -44.61 3.79
CA TYR A 179 -36.67 -43.90 5.02
C TYR A 179 -35.30 -44.28 5.61
N ALA A 180 -34.50 -43.27 5.91
CA ALA A 180 -33.18 -43.39 6.50
C ALA A 180 -32.99 -42.39 7.64
N LEU A 181 -31.99 -42.62 8.48
CA LEU A 181 -31.54 -41.69 9.51
C LEU A 181 -30.15 -41.19 9.16
N PHE A 182 -29.97 -39.88 9.18
CA PHE A 182 -28.71 -39.21 8.92
C PHE A 182 -28.17 -38.62 10.22
N VAL A 183 -26.94 -38.95 10.59
CA VAL A 183 -26.31 -38.51 11.84
C VAL A 183 -25.21 -37.49 11.52
N PRO A 184 -25.50 -36.17 11.58
CA PRO A 184 -24.51 -35.13 11.41
C PRO A 184 -23.63 -35.01 12.64
N GLN A 185 -22.31 -34.98 12.44
CA GLN A 185 -21.34 -34.67 13.50
C GLN A 185 -21.30 -33.16 13.75
N GLY A 186 -22.30 -32.59 14.42
CA GLY A 186 -22.39 -31.15 14.71
C GLY A 186 -22.75 -30.29 13.49
N SER A 187 -22.38 -29.00 13.50
CA SER A 187 -22.65 -28.08 12.39
C SER A 187 -21.88 -28.47 11.14
N THR A 188 -22.57 -28.85 10.07
CA THR A 188 -21.97 -29.28 8.78
C THR A 188 -21.36 -28.13 7.97
N LYS A 189 -21.41 -26.90 8.49
CA LYS A 189 -20.89 -25.70 7.82
C LYS A 189 -19.57 -25.20 8.42
N ARG A 190 -19.08 -25.82 9.50
CA ARG A 190 -17.83 -25.40 10.14
C ARG A 190 -16.61 -25.82 9.30
N PRO A 191 -15.52 -25.03 9.29
CA PRO A 191 -14.30 -25.37 8.59
C PRO A 191 -13.44 -26.34 9.41
N PHE A 192 -12.60 -27.13 8.72
CA PHE A 192 -11.52 -27.90 9.33
C PHE A 192 -10.20 -27.41 8.78
N HIS A 193 -9.26 -27.07 9.65
CA HIS A 193 -7.90 -26.71 9.24
C HIS A 193 -6.99 -27.92 9.34
N ILE A 194 -6.13 -28.10 8.33
CA ILE A 194 -5.23 -29.25 8.26
C ILE A 194 -3.79 -28.84 8.05
N CYS A 195 -2.86 -29.53 8.71
CA CYS A 195 -1.44 -29.46 8.41
C CYS A 195 -0.79 -30.83 8.57
N VAL A 196 0.42 -30.99 8.03
CA VAL A 196 1.16 -32.26 8.03
C VAL A 196 2.61 -32.00 8.41
N ASP A 197 3.16 -32.85 9.28
CA ASP A 197 4.55 -32.73 9.74
C ASP A 197 5.53 -33.49 8.83
N GLN A 198 6.83 -33.41 9.16
CA GLN A 198 7.89 -34.08 8.40
C GLN A 198 7.81 -35.62 8.41
N HIS A 199 7.05 -36.19 9.35
CA HIS A 199 6.84 -37.62 9.50
C HIS A 199 5.50 -38.08 8.89
N GLU A 200 4.84 -37.23 8.10
CA GLU A 200 3.52 -37.51 7.50
C GLU A 200 2.38 -37.68 8.52
N ASN A 201 2.57 -37.23 9.76
CA ASN A 201 1.44 -37.16 10.69
C ASN A 201 0.55 -35.98 10.33
N ILE A 202 -0.75 -36.21 10.33
CA ILE A 202 -1.76 -35.27 9.89
C ILE A 202 -2.44 -34.68 11.12
N TYR A 203 -2.42 -33.36 11.23
CA TYR A 203 -3.10 -32.63 12.29
C TYR A 203 -4.37 -32.00 11.70
N VAL A 204 -5.49 -32.22 12.36
CA VAL A 204 -6.79 -31.68 11.96
C VAL A 204 -7.43 -30.95 13.13
N SER A 205 -7.83 -29.71 12.91
CA SER A 205 -8.67 -29.00 13.87
C SER A 205 -10.15 -29.22 13.54
N ASP A 206 -10.88 -29.83 14.47
CA ASP A 206 -12.33 -29.83 14.49
C ASP A 206 -12.82 -28.94 15.65
N ASP A 207 -13.15 -27.69 15.35
CA ASP A 207 -13.49 -26.65 16.33
C ASP A 207 -12.37 -26.43 17.37
N ILE A 208 -12.51 -26.97 18.58
CA ILE A 208 -11.52 -26.89 19.66
C ILE A 208 -10.80 -28.23 19.90
N GLU A 209 -11.12 -29.26 19.12
CA GLU A 209 -10.50 -30.58 19.16
C GLU A 209 -9.39 -30.65 18.10
N ILE A 210 -8.21 -31.10 18.50
CA ILE A 210 -7.09 -31.36 17.59
C ILE A 210 -6.88 -32.86 17.50
N HIS A 211 -7.07 -33.40 16.31
CA HIS A 211 -6.82 -34.80 15.97
C HIS A 211 -5.44 -34.91 15.34
N LYS A 212 -4.64 -35.87 15.79
CA LYS A 212 -3.38 -36.26 15.15
C LYS A 212 -3.52 -37.68 14.63
N LEU A 213 -3.41 -37.84 13.31
CA LEU A 213 -3.45 -39.11 12.61
C LEU A 213 -2.03 -39.47 12.16
N ASP A 214 -1.72 -40.76 12.14
CA ASP A 214 -0.52 -41.25 11.47
C ASP A 214 -0.72 -41.26 9.93
N PRO A 215 0.30 -41.59 9.13
CA PRO A 215 0.21 -41.58 7.67
C PRO A 215 -0.80 -42.58 7.07
N THR A 216 -1.27 -43.54 7.88
CA THR A 216 -2.29 -44.55 7.53
C THR A 216 -3.71 -44.08 7.88
N GLY A 217 -3.85 -42.89 8.47
CA GLY A 217 -5.13 -42.34 8.90
C GLY A 217 -5.60 -42.82 10.27
N LYS A 218 -4.79 -43.63 10.97
CA LYS A 218 -5.11 -44.07 12.32
C LYS A 218 -4.90 -42.91 13.29
N GLN A 219 -5.89 -42.62 14.12
CA GLN A 219 -5.76 -41.62 15.18
C GLN A 219 -4.76 -42.09 16.24
N ILE A 220 -3.68 -41.34 16.40
CA ILE A 220 -2.62 -41.60 17.37
C ILE A 220 -2.69 -40.66 18.56
N TRP A 221 -3.37 -39.51 18.42
CA TRP A 221 -3.58 -38.57 19.53
C TRP A 221 -4.80 -37.68 19.28
N LEU A 222 -5.45 -37.26 20.36
CA LEU A 222 -6.59 -36.34 20.39
C LEU A 222 -6.49 -35.49 21.65
N ALA A 223 -6.66 -34.19 21.53
CA ALA A 223 -6.96 -33.35 22.69
C ALA A 223 -7.95 -32.25 22.38
N LYS A 224 -8.68 -31.89 23.43
CA LYS A 224 -9.55 -30.72 23.45
C LYS A 224 -8.79 -29.55 24.07
N ILE A 225 -8.63 -28.47 23.31
CA ILE A 225 -7.86 -27.30 23.75
C ILE A 225 -8.73 -26.36 24.58
N THR A 226 -9.08 -26.83 25.79
CA THR A 226 -9.95 -26.13 26.76
C THR A 226 -9.24 -25.70 28.03
N GLN A 227 -7.91 -25.83 28.09
CA GLN A 227 -7.15 -25.44 29.29
C GLN A 227 -7.41 -23.96 29.62
N SER A 228 -7.93 -23.71 30.82
CA SER A 228 -8.40 -22.40 31.27
C SER A 228 -7.27 -21.36 31.32
N GLY A 229 -7.56 -20.12 30.92
CA GLY A 229 -6.60 -19.01 30.92
C GLY A 229 -5.90 -18.80 29.58
N VAL A 230 -4.61 -18.44 29.62
CA VAL A 230 -3.84 -18.01 28.43
C VAL A 230 -3.67 -19.09 27.34
N SER A 231 -3.99 -20.35 27.61
CA SER A 231 -3.96 -21.44 26.64
C SER A 231 -5.23 -21.57 25.79
N GLN A 232 -6.40 -21.14 26.27
CA GLN A 232 -7.67 -21.43 25.58
C GLN A 232 -7.76 -20.77 24.20
N VAL A 233 -8.03 -21.54 23.14
CA VAL A 233 -8.28 -21.00 21.80
C VAL A 233 -9.78 -20.82 21.61
N VAL A 234 -10.19 -19.66 21.09
CA VAL A 234 -11.62 -19.33 20.92
C VAL A 234 -12.09 -19.52 19.48
N GLU A 235 -11.31 -19.08 18.50
CA GLU A 235 -11.67 -19.22 17.08
C GLU A 235 -10.40 -19.52 16.26
N ILE A 236 -10.20 -20.78 15.90
CA ILE A 236 -9.11 -21.18 15.01
C ILE A 236 -9.45 -20.70 13.60
N SER A 237 -8.56 -19.90 13.01
CA SER A 237 -8.70 -19.46 11.63
C SER A 237 -7.68 -20.10 10.68
N ASP A 238 -6.59 -20.64 11.23
CA ASP A 238 -5.53 -21.30 10.47
C ASP A 238 -4.60 -22.09 11.41
N MET A 239 -3.89 -23.08 10.86
CA MET A 239 -2.94 -23.91 11.60
C MET A 239 -1.66 -24.16 10.78
N ALA A 240 -0.52 -24.23 11.44
CA ALA A 240 0.76 -24.59 10.82
C ALA A 240 1.61 -25.42 11.77
N VAL A 241 2.56 -26.20 11.25
CA VAL A 241 3.46 -27.05 12.03
C VAL A 241 4.91 -26.70 11.71
N ASP A 242 5.79 -26.74 12.71
CA ASP A 242 7.23 -26.54 12.51
C ASP A 242 8.00 -27.85 12.32
N SER A 243 9.31 -27.72 12.08
CA SER A 243 10.21 -28.86 11.86
C SER A 243 10.25 -29.88 13.01
N LYS A 244 9.82 -29.50 14.22
CA LYS A 244 9.78 -30.39 15.40
C LYS A 244 8.45 -31.11 15.56
N GLY A 245 7.45 -30.79 14.74
CA GLY A 245 6.09 -31.28 14.91
C GLY A 245 5.29 -30.50 15.95
N ASP A 246 5.80 -29.36 16.45
CA ASP A 246 5.01 -28.45 17.27
C ASP A 246 4.09 -27.64 16.35
N PHE A 247 2.86 -27.40 16.79
CA PHE A 247 1.85 -26.73 15.97
C PHE A 247 1.46 -25.35 16.51
N TYR A 248 1.18 -24.43 15.59
CA TYR A 248 0.70 -23.08 15.82
C TYR A 248 -0.77 -22.98 15.41
N LEU A 249 -1.56 -22.33 16.24
CA LEU A 249 -2.95 -21.97 15.98
C LEU A 249 -3.10 -20.46 15.92
N ALA A 250 -3.72 -19.95 14.86
CA ALA A 250 -4.15 -18.56 14.79
C ALA A 250 -5.51 -18.41 15.48
N ASP A 251 -5.54 -17.69 16.61
CA ASP A 251 -6.77 -17.38 17.32
C ASP A 251 -7.26 -16.01 16.86
N ALA A 252 -8.17 -16.01 15.88
CA ALA A 252 -8.67 -14.80 15.25
C ALA A 252 -9.47 -13.95 16.23
N LYS A 253 -10.21 -14.58 17.15
CA LYS A 253 -11.04 -13.87 18.13
C LYS A 253 -10.21 -13.19 19.20
N MET A 254 -9.15 -13.85 19.66
CA MET A 254 -8.25 -13.31 20.70
C MET A 254 -7.09 -12.50 20.13
N ASN A 255 -6.97 -12.37 18.81
CA ASN A 255 -5.92 -11.60 18.13
C ASN A 255 -4.51 -12.04 18.53
N ARG A 256 -4.26 -13.36 18.50
CA ARG A 256 -3.00 -13.95 18.93
C ARG A 256 -2.68 -15.22 18.16
N VAL A 257 -1.44 -15.68 18.30
CA VAL A 257 -1.01 -17.01 17.90
C VAL A 257 -0.65 -17.82 19.15
N VAL A 258 -1.07 -19.07 19.18
CA VAL A 258 -0.80 -20.00 20.28
C VAL A 258 0.01 -21.18 19.75
N LYS A 259 1.05 -21.58 20.47
CA LYS A 259 1.90 -22.72 20.12
C LYS A 259 1.74 -23.87 21.11
N TYR A 260 1.63 -25.08 20.58
CA TYR A 260 1.52 -26.33 21.32
C TYR A 260 2.64 -27.30 20.92
N SER A 261 3.06 -28.17 21.84
CA SER A 261 3.97 -29.27 21.52
C SER A 261 3.27 -30.34 20.68
N THR A 262 4.04 -31.25 20.10
CA THR A 262 3.48 -32.40 19.36
C THR A 262 2.60 -33.34 20.23
N GLU A 263 2.72 -33.27 21.56
CA GLU A 263 1.86 -33.94 22.55
C GLU A 263 0.68 -33.07 23.02
N GLY A 264 0.50 -31.88 22.43
CA GLY A 264 -0.54 -30.90 22.75
C GLY A 264 -0.36 -30.17 24.07
N LYS A 265 0.87 -30.09 24.60
CA LYS A 265 1.15 -29.23 25.74
C LYS A 265 1.26 -27.78 25.29
N PHE A 266 0.55 -26.87 25.95
CA PHE A 266 0.73 -25.43 25.71
C PHE A 266 2.19 -25.03 25.96
N LEU A 267 2.80 -24.36 24.98
CA LEU A 267 4.16 -23.86 25.06
C LEU A 267 4.17 -22.37 25.38
N PHE A 268 3.54 -21.57 24.52
CA PHE A 268 3.41 -20.12 24.70
C PHE A 268 2.35 -19.54 23.76
N SER A 269 1.95 -18.30 24.02
CA SER A 269 1.15 -17.48 23.10
C SER A 269 1.74 -16.09 22.97
N PHE A 270 1.56 -15.45 21.83
CA PHE A 270 1.98 -14.07 21.60
C PHE A 270 0.99 -13.35 20.67
N GLY A 271 0.96 -12.03 20.76
CA GLY A 271 -0.03 -11.21 20.07
C GLY A 271 -1.12 -10.70 21.01
N GLN A 272 -1.61 -9.52 20.66
CA GLN A 272 -2.77 -8.86 21.24
C GLN A 272 -3.38 -7.96 20.17
N TYR A 273 -4.61 -7.50 20.38
CA TYR A 273 -5.27 -6.57 19.46
C TYR A 273 -4.42 -5.30 19.28
N GLY A 274 -4.08 -4.98 18.03
CA GLY A 274 -3.40 -3.73 17.67
C GLY A 274 -2.52 -3.83 16.41
N ASP A 275 -1.82 -2.74 16.12
CA ASP A 275 -1.05 -2.55 14.89
C ASP A 275 0.45 -2.27 15.13
N ARG A 276 0.89 -2.30 16.39
CA ARG A 276 2.30 -2.18 16.78
C ARG A 276 3.08 -3.47 16.49
N PRO A 277 4.42 -3.44 16.56
CA PRO A 277 5.25 -4.65 16.46
C PRO A 277 4.78 -5.76 17.42
N GLY A 278 4.43 -6.92 16.87
CA GLY A 278 3.96 -8.07 17.64
C GLY A 278 2.46 -8.05 17.99
N GLU A 279 1.77 -6.93 17.80
CA GLU A 279 0.30 -6.85 17.89
C GLU A 279 -0.33 -7.24 16.56
N MET A 280 -1.54 -7.79 16.58
CA MET A 280 -2.24 -8.28 15.39
C MET A 280 -3.75 -8.02 15.48
N ILE A 281 -4.42 -8.00 14.32
CA ILE A 281 -5.88 -7.88 14.24
C ILE A 281 -6.41 -9.06 13.44
N GLN A 282 -7.16 -9.97 14.06
CA GLN A 282 -7.74 -11.16 13.45
C GLN A 282 -6.72 -11.87 12.53
N PRO A 283 -5.65 -12.48 13.08
CA PRO A 283 -4.73 -13.28 12.29
C PRO A 283 -5.53 -14.32 11.49
N PHE A 284 -5.18 -14.53 10.22
CA PHE A 284 -5.98 -15.39 9.34
C PHE A 284 -5.13 -16.33 8.47
N ARG A 285 -3.80 -16.16 8.46
CA ARG A 285 -2.89 -17.07 7.76
C ARG A 285 -1.56 -17.17 8.50
N LEU A 286 -1.08 -18.39 8.65
CA LEU A 286 0.20 -18.77 9.19
C LEU A 286 1.03 -19.44 8.09
N ALA A 287 2.33 -19.21 8.09
CA ALA A 287 3.26 -19.98 7.27
C ALA A 287 4.55 -20.17 8.05
N VAL A 288 4.98 -21.42 8.19
CA VAL A 288 6.28 -21.75 8.76
C VAL A 288 7.26 -21.92 7.60
N LEU A 289 8.33 -21.12 7.60
CA LEU A 289 9.39 -21.20 6.61
C LEU A 289 10.37 -22.34 6.96
N ALA A 290 11.24 -22.70 6.00
CA ALA A 290 12.23 -23.76 6.19
C ALA A 290 13.21 -23.54 7.37
N ASP A 291 13.36 -22.31 7.86
CA ASP A 291 14.19 -21.96 9.03
C ASP A 291 13.37 -21.89 10.35
N ASP A 292 12.16 -22.45 10.37
CA ASP A 292 11.14 -22.37 11.44
C ASP A 292 10.68 -20.94 11.78
N THR A 293 11.04 -19.95 10.97
CA THR A 293 10.42 -18.63 11.06
C THR A 293 8.92 -18.77 10.83
N LEU A 294 8.13 -18.19 11.73
CA LEU A 294 6.71 -18.06 11.53
C LEU A 294 6.38 -16.72 10.87
N LEU A 295 5.64 -16.77 9.78
CA LEU A 295 4.97 -15.62 9.18
C LEU A 295 3.49 -15.63 9.58
N VAL A 296 3.01 -14.47 10.02
CA VAL A 296 1.61 -14.27 10.43
C VAL A 296 1.02 -13.15 9.61
N ALA A 297 0.01 -13.46 8.81
CA ALA A 297 -0.82 -12.47 8.15
C ALA A 297 -2.05 -12.15 8.99
N ASP A 298 -2.37 -10.87 9.07
CA ASP A 298 -3.49 -10.38 9.85
C ASP A 298 -4.29 -9.33 9.09
N LYS A 299 -5.47 -8.99 9.59
CA LYS A 299 -6.37 -8.01 8.99
C LYS A 299 -5.98 -6.57 9.30
N ALA A 300 -4.86 -6.31 9.97
CA ALA A 300 -4.34 -4.97 10.11
C ALA A 300 -4.01 -4.41 8.72
N VAL A 301 -4.71 -3.35 8.36
CA VAL A 301 -4.47 -2.62 7.12
C VAL A 301 -3.77 -1.33 7.51
N TYR A 302 -2.50 -1.17 7.13
CA TYR A 302 -1.95 0.18 7.09
C TYR A 302 -2.45 0.80 5.81
N THR A 303 -3.25 1.84 5.96
CA THR A 303 -3.43 2.76 4.85
C THR A 303 -2.56 3.95 5.11
N LYS A 304 -1.76 4.36 4.13
CA LYS A 304 -1.04 5.63 4.20
C LYS A 304 -1.53 6.49 3.06
N ASP A 305 -1.99 7.69 3.41
CA ASP A 305 -2.28 8.71 2.44
C ASP A 305 -1.03 9.52 2.14
N PHE A 306 -0.76 9.75 0.86
CA PHE A 306 0.27 10.72 0.46
C PHE A 306 -0.41 11.88 -0.26
N ALA A 307 -0.17 13.12 0.18
CA ALA A 307 -0.45 14.29 -0.62
C ALA A 307 0.73 14.56 -1.57
N THR A 308 0.55 14.30 -2.87
CA THR A 308 1.47 14.77 -3.91
C THR A 308 0.67 15.31 -5.10
N LYS A 309 1.23 16.32 -5.77
CA LYS A 309 0.60 17.05 -6.88
C LYS A 309 0.39 16.13 -8.09
N LEU A 310 -0.84 15.67 -8.31
CA LEU A 310 -1.27 15.09 -9.58
C LEU A 310 -1.71 16.22 -10.53
N PRO A 311 -1.62 16.03 -11.86
CA PRO A 311 -2.17 16.97 -12.83
C PRO A 311 -3.70 17.10 -12.70
N ARG A 312 -4.20 18.29 -13.09
CA ARG A 312 -5.62 18.71 -12.98
C ARG A 312 -6.58 17.75 -13.70
N ARG A 313 -7.82 17.61 -13.21
CA ARG A 313 -8.94 16.90 -13.90
C ARG A 313 -9.63 17.87 -14.86
N GLN A 314 -10.34 17.30 -15.81
CA GLN A 314 -11.16 18.00 -16.81
C GLN A 314 -12.24 18.94 -16.22
N PHE A 315 -12.63 18.77 -14.95
CA PHE A 315 -13.69 19.55 -14.29
C PHE A 315 -13.23 20.24 -12.98
N ASP A 316 -11.93 20.48 -12.80
CA ASP A 316 -11.45 21.28 -11.67
C ASP A 316 -11.94 22.74 -11.85
N PRO A 317 -12.55 23.39 -10.84
CA PRO A 317 -13.13 24.72 -11.00
C PRO A 317 -12.04 25.75 -11.35
N PHE A 318 -12.25 26.48 -12.45
CA PHE A 318 -11.33 27.54 -12.87
C PHE A 318 -11.34 28.68 -11.86
N ARG A 319 -10.21 28.89 -11.19
CA ARG A 319 -9.73 30.24 -10.81
C ARG A 319 -8.27 30.34 -11.18
N TYR A 320 -7.93 31.42 -11.88
CA TYR A 320 -6.58 31.83 -12.24
C TYR A 320 -5.53 31.39 -11.19
N GLY A 321 -4.54 30.60 -11.62
CA GLY A 321 -3.31 30.34 -10.85
C GLY A 321 -3.29 29.23 -9.77
N GLY A 322 -4.36 28.48 -9.49
CA GLY A 322 -4.38 27.49 -8.39
C GLY A 322 -3.89 26.07 -8.73
N THR A 323 -3.02 25.43 -7.93
CA THR A 323 -2.70 23.98 -8.07
C THR A 323 -3.74 23.14 -7.31
N VAL A 324 -4.38 22.14 -7.94
CA VAL A 324 -5.28 21.18 -7.28
C VAL A 324 -4.47 19.95 -6.82
N ASN A 325 -4.58 19.55 -5.56
CA ASN A 325 -3.79 18.46 -4.97
C ASN A 325 -4.57 17.14 -4.85
N ARG A 326 -3.98 16.07 -5.39
CA ARG A 326 -4.30 14.62 -5.27
C ARG A 326 -3.83 13.95 -3.98
N VAL A 327 -4.66 13.15 -3.30
CA VAL A 327 -4.19 12.21 -2.25
C VAL A 327 -4.08 10.78 -2.80
N PHE A 328 -2.94 10.12 -2.62
CA PHE A 328 -2.68 8.70 -2.88
C PHE A 328 -3.15 7.85 -1.72
N ARG A 329 -3.69 6.66 -1.99
CA ARG A 329 -4.01 5.66 -0.98
C ARG A 329 -3.19 4.42 -1.27
N THR A 330 -2.31 4.06 -0.36
CA THR A 330 -1.61 2.78 -0.43
C THR A 330 -2.27 1.84 0.57
N ARG A 331 -2.89 0.75 0.09
CA ARG A 331 -3.24 -0.38 0.96
C ARG A 331 -1.98 -1.19 1.17
N ILE A 332 -1.55 -1.29 2.42
CA ILE A 332 -0.45 -2.13 2.82
C ILE A 332 -1.02 -3.33 3.56
N ARG A 333 -0.82 -4.52 3.00
CA ARG A 333 -1.02 -5.76 3.75
C ARG A 333 0.22 -6.02 4.59
N ARG A 334 0.01 -6.30 5.86
CA ARG A 334 1.09 -6.65 6.78
C ARG A 334 1.23 -8.17 6.85
N ILE A 335 2.46 -8.64 6.75
CA ILE A 335 2.86 -9.97 7.20
C ILE A 335 3.92 -9.76 8.27
N GLN A 336 3.70 -10.30 9.47
CA GLN A 336 4.67 -10.20 10.56
C GLN A 336 5.53 -11.45 10.64
N ARG A 337 6.82 -11.24 10.87
CA ARG A 337 7.82 -12.29 11.03
C ARG A 337 8.10 -12.50 12.50
N PHE A 338 8.02 -13.74 12.95
CA PHE A 338 8.31 -14.15 14.31
C PHE A 338 9.36 -15.26 14.31
N SER A 339 10.18 -15.26 15.35
CA SER A 339 11.07 -16.39 15.63
C SER A 339 10.28 -17.65 16.04
N PRO A 340 10.89 -18.84 16.02
CA PRO A 340 10.28 -20.06 16.55
C PRO A 340 9.83 -19.99 18.03
N LYS A 341 10.30 -18.96 18.76
CA LYS A 341 9.95 -18.67 20.17
C LYS A 341 8.87 -17.57 20.30
N GLY A 342 8.22 -17.17 19.22
CA GLY A 342 7.18 -16.13 19.24
C GLY A 342 7.68 -14.69 19.36
N MET A 343 8.99 -14.45 19.38
CA MET A 343 9.54 -13.08 19.40
C MET A 343 9.38 -12.42 18.04
N TYR A 344 8.85 -11.18 18.00
CA TYR A 344 8.77 -10.37 16.80
C TYR A 344 10.16 -10.10 16.20
N ARG A 345 10.31 -10.29 14.90
CA ARG A 345 11.55 -10.07 14.14
C ARG A 345 11.44 -8.95 13.12
N GLY A 346 10.23 -8.67 12.65
CA GLY A 346 10.01 -7.66 11.62
C GLY A 346 8.64 -7.79 11.00
N LYS A 347 8.34 -6.91 10.06
CA LYS A 347 7.13 -6.98 9.26
C LYS A 347 7.44 -6.68 7.80
N ILE A 348 6.71 -7.32 6.91
CA ILE A 348 6.70 -7.05 5.48
C ILE A 348 5.45 -6.23 5.22
N LEU A 349 5.62 -5.11 4.51
CA LEU A 349 4.56 -4.20 4.14
C LEU A 349 4.35 -4.26 2.62
N ILE A 350 3.32 -4.95 2.19
CA ILE A 350 3.01 -5.12 0.77
C ILE A 350 2.48 -3.80 0.21
N ARG A 351 3.34 -3.02 -0.46
CA ARG A 351 2.94 -1.77 -1.14
C ARG A 351 2.30 -2.08 -2.50
N LEU A 352 1.06 -1.63 -2.70
CA LEU A 352 0.34 -1.77 -3.97
C LEU A 352 0.37 -0.46 -4.76
N ASN A 353 0.55 -0.52 -6.08
CA ASN A 353 0.69 0.66 -6.93
C ASN A 353 -0.68 1.30 -7.18
N ARG A 354 -0.79 2.60 -6.91
CA ARG A 354 -2.04 3.36 -7.12
C ARG A 354 -2.40 3.54 -8.60
N GLU A 355 -1.43 3.59 -9.51
CA GLU A 355 -1.68 3.82 -10.94
C GLU A 355 -2.32 2.60 -11.62
N LYS A 356 -2.24 1.44 -10.99
CA LYS A 356 -2.87 0.20 -11.45
C LYS A 356 -4.11 -0.08 -10.61
N MET A 357 -5.29 0.32 -11.11
CA MET A 357 -6.58 0.02 -10.45
C MET A 357 -6.75 -1.47 -10.12
N ALA A 358 -6.15 -2.37 -10.91
CA ALA A 358 -6.12 -3.81 -10.65
C ALA A 358 -5.52 -4.16 -9.27
N ASP A 359 -4.53 -3.39 -8.79
CA ASP A 359 -3.89 -3.68 -7.52
C ASP A 359 -4.84 -3.46 -6.32
N LEU A 360 -5.91 -2.66 -6.47
CA LEU A 360 -6.88 -2.39 -5.38
C LEU A 360 -7.57 -3.67 -4.88
N PHE A 361 -7.72 -4.64 -5.78
CA PHE A 361 -8.45 -5.89 -5.59
C PHE A 361 -7.53 -7.03 -5.13
N LEU A 362 -6.22 -6.79 -5.01
CA LEU A 362 -5.28 -7.81 -4.57
C LEU A 362 -5.48 -8.16 -3.09
N THR A 363 -5.74 -9.45 -2.85
CA THR A 363 -5.94 -10.04 -1.53
C THR A 363 -4.87 -11.10 -1.26
N LEU A 364 -4.27 -11.07 -0.07
CA LEU A 364 -3.31 -12.09 0.32
C LEU A 364 -4.05 -13.42 0.52
N LYS A 365 -3.64 -14.46 -0.21
CA LYS A 365 -4.21 -15.80 -0.09
C LYS A 365 -3.26 -16.79 0.59
N ALA A 366 -1.98 -16.73 0.26
CA ALA A 366 -1.00 -17.68 0.78
C ALA A 366 0.44 -17.16 0.75
N ILE A 367 1.30 -17.85 1.50
CA ILE A 367 2.75 -17.66 1.53
C ILE A 367 3.38 -19.06 1.42
N ASP A 368 4.30 -19.26 0.48
CA ASP A 368 4.96 -20.56 0.32
C ASP A 368 6.12 -20.76 1.32
N PRO A 369 6.63 -21.99 1.50
CA PRO A 369 7.73 -22.28 2.42
C PRO A 369 9.05 -21.56 2.08
N LYS A 370 9.19 -21.05 0.84
CA LYS A 370 10.33 -20.25 0.38
C LYS A 370 10.14 -18.75 0.65
N GLY A 371 8.96 -18.34 1.15
CA GLY A 371 8.61 -16.97 1.47
C GLY A 371 8.02 -16.18 0.29
N TYR A 372 7.66 -16.81 -0.82
CA TYR A 372 6.92 -16.13 -1.89
C TYR A 372 5.49 -15.86 -1.44
N VAL A 373 4.99 -14.68 -1.79
CA VAL A 373 3.66 -14.20 -1.42
C VAL A 373 2.72 -14.30 -2.61
N TYR A 374 1.54 -14.86 -2.39
CA TYR A 374 0.51 -15.06 -3.41
C TYR A 374 -0.66 -14.12 -3.14
N LEU A 375 -0.79 -13.10 -3.99
CA LEU A 375 -1.91 -12.16 -3.98
C LEU A 375 -2.88 -12.50 -5.10
N VAL A 376 -4.18 -12.54 -4.81
CA VAL A 376 -5.23 -12.82 -5.81
C VAL A 376 -6.09 -11.59 -5.98
N ASP A 377 -6.26 -11.16 -7.23
CA ASP A 377 -7.20 -10.12 -7.61
C ASP A 377 -8.63 -10.64 -7.39
N SER A 378 -9.40 -10.01 -6.49
CA SER A 378 -10.74 -10.47 -6.15
C SER A 378 -11.76 -10.34 -7.27
N ASP A 379 -11.50 -9.54 -8.31
CA ASP A 379 -12.40 -9.36 -9.46
C ASP A 379 -12.05 -10.34 -10.59
N THR A 380 -10.79 -10.32 -11.02
CA THR A 380 -10.32 -11.13 -12.15
C THR A 380 -9.92 -12.55 -11.76
N LEU A 381 -9.68 -12.81 -10.47
CA LEU A 381 -9.10 -14.03 -9.91
C LEU A 381 -7.74 -14.39 -10.52
N GLN A 382 -7.03 -13.39 -11.04
CA GLN A 382 -5.62 -13.54 -11.39
C GLN A 382 -4.78 -13.66 -10.13
N ILE A 383 -3.87 -14.63 -10.15
CA ILE A 383 -2.94 -14.94 -9.06
C ILE A 383 -1.61 -14.31 -9.39
N HIS A 384 -1.07 -13.53 -8.47
CA HIS A 384 0.18 -12.80 -8.60
C HIS A 384 1.16 -13.36 -7.57
N LYS A 385 2.25 -13.96 -8.05
CA LYS A 385 3.34 -14.48 -7.22
C LYS A 385 4.41 -13.43 -7.07
N PHE A 386 4.75 -13.10 -5.83
CA PHE A 386 5.78 -12.12 -5.50
C PHE A 386 6.91 -12.75 -4.67
N MET A 387 8.14 -12.39 -4.98
CA MET A 387 9.31 -12.68 -4.16
C MET A 387 9.50 -11.54 -3.17
N VAL A 388 9.66 -11.85 -1.89
CA VAL A 388 10.05 -10.86 -0.88
C VAL A 388 11.55 -10.64 -0.99
N THR A 389 11.98 -9.46 -1.44
CA THR A 389 13.40 -9.19 -1.71
C THR A 389 14.14 -8.67 -0.49
N ARG A 390 13.45 -7.97 0.44
CA ARG A 390 14.01 -7.43 1.69
C ARG A 390 12.93 -7.31 2.80
N PRO A 391 13.24 -7.62 4.08
CA PRO A 391 12.38 -7.28 5.19
C PRO A 391 12.37 -5.75 5.38
N LEU A 392 11.20 -5.15 5.57
CA LEU A 392 11.08 -3.71 5.76
C LEU A 392 11.83 -3.27 7.03
N ILE A 393 12.98 -2.63 6.87
CA ILE A 393 13.54 -1.75 7.89
C ILE A 393 12.86 -0.40 7.72
N ARG A 394 12.16 0.08 8.75
CA ARG A 394 11.46 1.37 8.74
C ARG A 394 12.46 2.49 8.48
N SER A 395 12.39 3.06 7.27
CA SER A 395 12.42 4.49 6.99
C SER A 395 12.53 4.70 5.49
N GLY A 396 11.45 5.18 4.86
CA GLY A 396 11.48 5.54 3.45
C GLY A 396 12.20 6.87 3.28
N PHE A 397 13.24 6.89 2.46
CA PHE A 397 13.90 8.12 2.02
C PHE A 397 13.51 8.40 0.57
N GLN A 398 12.97 9.58 0.31
CA GLN A 398 12.69 10.07 -1.03
C GLN A 398 13.64 11.24 -1.32
N ALA A 399 14.36 11.15 -2.44
CA ALA A 399 15.11 12.27 -3.00
C ALA A 399 14.53 12.61 -4.36
N GLU A 400 14.21 13.89 -4.58
CA GLU A 400 13.73 14.39 -5.86
C GLU A 400 14.53 15.63 -6.22
N ILE A 401 15.00 15.69 -7.47
CA ILE A 401 15.66 16.86 -8.05
C ILE A 401 14.85 17.24 -9.29
N LYS A 402 14.29 18.45 -9.31
CA LYS A 402 13.55 19.00 -10.45
C LYS A 402 14.30 20.16 -11.06
N PHE A 403 14.56 20.07 -12.35
CA PHE A 403 15.03 21.17 -13.17
C PHE A 403 13.88 21.65 -14.04
N ARG A 404 13.58 22.95 -14.01
CA ARG A 404 12.59 23.55 -14.89
C ARG A 404 13.18 24.79 -15.55
N PHE A 405 13.23 24.77 -16.86
CA PHE A 405 13.46 25.95 -17.67
C PHE A 405 12.14 26.39 -18.30
N VAL A 406 11.83 27.68 -18.23
CA VAL A 406 10.68 28.30 -18.89
C VAL A 406 11.21 29.48 -19.67
N ASP A 407 10.97 29.49 -20.97
CA ASP A 407 11.12 30.68 -21.81
C ASP A 407 9.73 31.12 -22.24
N SER A 408 9.47 32.41 -22.21
CA SER A 408 8.17 33.00 -22.47
C SER A 408 8.33 34.33 -23.18
N TYR A 409 7.57 34.48 -24.27
CA TYR A 409 7.47 35.69 -25.06
C TYR A 409 6.01 36.14 -25.03
N ASP A 410 5.78 37.37 -24.61
CA ASP A 410 4.47 38.00 -24.61
C ASP A 410 4.58 39.34 -25.35
N GLY A 411 3.73 39.53 -26.36
CA GLY A 411 3.74 40.71 -27.21
C GLY A 411 2.34 41.32 -27.22
N THR A 412 2.23 42.60 -26.90
CA THR A 412 0.98 43.37 -26.95
C THR A 412 1.16 44.51 -27.94
N VAL A 413 0.26 44.61 -28.91
CA VAL A 413 0.18 45.74 -29.85
C VAL A 413 -1.20 46.36 -29.67
N ILE A 414 -1.25 47.66 -29.43
CA ILE A 414 -2.48 48.46 -29.45
C ILE A 414 -2.35 49.42 -30.61
N ASP A 415 -3.16 49.17 -31.64
CA ASP A 415 -3.31 50.03 -32.80
C ASP A 415 -4.51 50.95 -32.57
N ASN A 416 -4.25 52.24 -32.52
CA ASN A 416 -5.26 53.27 -32.25
C ASN A 416 -5.92 53.81 -33.52
N GLU A 417 -5.51 53.37 -34.73
CA GLU A 417 -6.09 53.91 -35.97
C GLU A 417 -7.51 53.40 -36.28
N ASP A 418 -7.97 52.28 -35.68
CA ASP A 418 -9.27 51.65 -35.97
C ASP A 418 -10.20 51.45 -34.76
N ASP A 419 -9.85 51.93 -33.55
CA ASP A 419 -10.65 51.70 -32.33
C ASP A 419 -11.65 52.85 -32.07
N LEU A 420 -12.95 52.56 -32.20
CA LEU A 420 -14.05 53.53 -32.28
C LEU A 420 -14.38 54.29 -30.98
N ASP A 421 -13.81 53.87 -29.85
CA ASP A 421 -13.96 54.51 -28.53
C ASP A 421 -12.62 55.02 -27.94
N ALA A 422 -11.55 55.01 -28.74
CA ALA A 422 -10.26 55.55 -28.32
C ALA A 422 -10.29 57.08 -28.16
N ASN A 423 -9.80 57.55 -27.01
CA ASN A 423 -9.69 58.97 -26.70
C ASN A 423 -8.63 59.62 -27.62
N VAL A 424 -9.10 60.49 -28.52
CA VAL A 424 -8.40 61.02 -29.70
C VAL A 424 -7.16 61.89 -29.36
N ASP A 425 -6.99 62.30 -28.11
CA ASP A 425 -5.89 63.20 -27.70
C ASP A 425 -4.52 62.50 -27.50
N ALA A 426 -4.43 61.18 -27.65
CA ALA A 426 -3.20 60.43 -27.46
C ALA A 426 -2.92 59.40 -28.57
N GLY A 427 -3.26 59.73 -29.83
CA GLY A 427 -3.29 58.84 -31.01
C GLY A 427 -1.98 58.18 -31.45
N GLY A 428 -1.21 57.60 -30.53
CA GLY A 428 0.03 56.89 -30.81
C GLY A 428 -0.11 55.38 -30.77
N GLU A 429 0.71 54.68 -31.54
CA GLU A 429 0.83 53.21 -31.50
C GLU A 429 1.57 52.81 -30.22
N TYR A 430 1.09 51.78 -29.52
CA TYR A 430 1.76 51.19 -28.37
C TYR A 430 2.13 49.74 -28.67
N GLU A 431 3.40 49.42 -28.56
CA GLU A 431 3.91 48.06 -28.68
C GLU A 431 4.71 47.71 -27.43
N ALA A 432 4.43 46.56 -26.83
CA ALA A 432 5.17 46.07 -25.68
C ALA A 432 5.53 44.59 -25.88
N VAL A 433 6.81 44.28 -25.74
CA VAL A 433 7.34 42.93 -25.81
C VAL A 433 7.99 42.58 -24.48
N SER A 434 7.51 41.52 -23.84
CA SER A 434 8.05 40.94 -22.62
C SER A 434 8.65 39.57 -22.92
N LEU A 435 9.97 39.49 -22.83
CA LEU A 435 10.75 38.25 -22.84
C LEU A 435 11.06 37.83 -21.41
N LYS A 436 10.75 36.60 -21.03
CA LYS A 436 11.00 36.07 -19.69
C LYS A 436 11.60 34.67 -19.75
N ASN A 437 12.83 34.57 -19.28
CA ASN A 437 13.57 33.33 -19.07
C ASN A 437 13.62 32.99 -17.58
N GLN A 438 13.23 31.79 -17.20
CA GLN A 438 13.22 31.33 -15.81
C GLN A 438 13.85 29.94 -15.69
N PHE A 439 14.73 29.77 -14.72
CA PHE A 439 15.34 28.50 -14.36
C PHE A 439 15.09 28.20 -12.89
N ASN A 440 14.42 27.09 -12.58
CA ASN A 440 14.16 26.63 -11.21
C ASN A 440 14.83 25.28 -10.98
N ASN A 441 15.47 25.14 -9.82
CA ASN A 441 16.03 23.90 -9.29
C ASN A 441 15.36 23.64 -7.95
N ASP A 442 14.62 22.55 -7.84
CA ASP A 442 14.06 22.10 -6.57
C ASP A 442 14.75 20.81 -6.15
N LEU A 443 15.41 20.82 -4.99
CA LEU A 443 15.86 19.64 -4.28
C LEU A 443 14.88 19.36 -3.14
N LEU A 444 14.30 18.17 -3.10
CA LEU A 444 13.44 17.70 -2.02
C LEU A 444 14.00 16.40 -1.45
N LEU A 445 14.21 16.38 -0.13
CA LEU A 445 14.60 15.21 0.63
C LEU A 445 13.53 14.95 1.69
N ALA A 446 12.78 13.86 1.56
CA ALA A 446 11.77 13.47 2.54
C ALA A 446 12.15 12.16 3.22
N TYR A 447 11.92 12.09 4.53
CA TYR A 447 12.23 10.94 5.36
C TYR A 447 11.03 10.59 6.24
N ASP A 448 10.48 9.39 6.06
CA ASP A 448 9.46 8.82 6.93
C ASP A 448 10.14 8.21 8.16
N VAL A 449 10.14 8.96 9.27
CA VAL A 449 10.72 8.51 10.55
C VAL A 449 9.99 7.26 11.05
N ASN A 450 8.66 7.26 10.93
CA ASN A 450 7.81 6.10 11.20
C ASN A 450 6.49 6.22 10.41
N GLN A 451 5.46 5.50 10.85
CA GLN A 451 4.15 5.55 10.20
C GLN A 451 3.44 6.89 10.41
N ASP A 452 3.69 7.58 11.52
CA ASP A 452 2.97 8.77 11.96
C ASP A 452 3.74 10.07 11.74
N ILE A 453 5.05 10.00 11.48
CA ILE A 453 5.93 11.17 11.45
C ILE A 453 6.75 11.20 10.16
N ARG A 454 6.73 12.37 9.50
CA ARG A 454 7.55 12.68 8.32
C ARG A 454 8.35 13.95 8.54
N LEU A 455 9.59 13.93 8.05
CA LEU A 455 10.47 15.09 7.91
C LEU A 455 10.71 15.38 6.43
N THR A 456 10.64 16.65 6.02
CA THR A 456 10.95 17.05 4.64
C THR A 456 11.90 18.24 4.64
N LEU A 457 13.01 18.14 3.94
CA LEU A 457 13.92 19.25 3.63
C LEU A 457 13.73 19.63 2.17
N THR A 458 13.49 20.92 1.91
CA THR A 458 13.35 21.44 0.55
C THR A 458 14.35 22.55 0.32
N ASN A 459 15.04 22.55 -0.82
CA ASN A 459 15.79 23.69 -1.32
C ASN A 459 15.30 24.06 -2.71
N THR A 460 14.96 25.33 -2.91
CA THR A 460 14.53 25.89 -4.20
C THR A 460 15.47 27.00 -4.59
N LEU A 461 16.22 26.80 -5.68
CA LEU A 461 17.05 27.82 -6.32
C LEU A 461 16.42 28.23 -7.65
N SER A 462 15.94 29.47 -7.71
CA SER A 462 15.27 30.08 -8.85
C SER A 462 16.08 31.23 -9.41
N TRP A 463 16.30 31.25 -10.71
CA TRP A 463 16.79 32.39 -11.46
C TRP A 463 15.75 32.82 -12.48
N GLU A 464 15.58 34.11 -12.65
CA GLU A 464 14.65 34.71 -13.62
C GLU A 464 15.33 35.92 -14.26
N ALA A 465 15.28 36.00 -15.58
CA ALA A 465 15.61 37.19 -16.35
C ALA A 465 14.38 37.60 -17.16
N LYS A 466 13.95 38.84 -16.99
CA LYS A 466 12.84 39.46 -17.69
C LYS A 466 13.35 40.67 -18.44
N ILE A 467 12.97 40.83 -19.70
CA ILE A 467 13.25 41.98 -20.54
C ILE A 467 11.88 42.48 -21.02
N ASN A 468 11.54 43.72 -20.68
CA ASN A 468 10.35 44.39 -21.19
C ASN A 468 10.82 45.52 -22.10
N ASP A 469 10.62 45.39 -23.40
CA ASP A 469 10.78 46.46 -24.36
C ASP A 469 9.39 47.10 -24.59
N THR A 470 9.29 48.42 -24.48
CA THR A 470 8.04 49.16 -24.74
C THR A 470 8.32 50.33 -25.68
N TRP A 471 7.59 50.37 -26.78
CA TRP A 471 7.66 51.41 -27.80
C TRP A 471 6.38 52.24 -27.80
N PHE A 472 6.55 53.56 -27.82
CA PHE A 472 5.44 54.51 -27.87
C PHE A 472 5.60 55.40 -29.10
N ARG A 473 4.72 55.28 -30.09
CA ARG A 473 4.80 56.06 -31.34
C ARG A 473 3.65 57.05 -31.43
N GLY A 474 3.83 58.24 -30.87
CA GLY A 474 2.85 59.33 -30.99
C GLY A 474 2.81 59.96 -32.40
N PRO A 475 1.67 60.52 -32.84
CA PRO A 475 1.60 61.26 -34.08
C PRO A 475 2.16 62.66 -33.82
N GLN A 476 3.30 62.97 -34.44
CA GLN A 476 3.42 64.15 -35.32
C GLN A 476 4.86 64.31 -35.87
N TYR A 477 4.93 64.26 -37.21
CA TYR A 477 6.03 64.61 -38.12
C TYR A 477 7.10 63.54 -38.42
N SER A 478 7.23 63.25 -39.72
CA SER A 478 8.50 62.79 -40.26
C SER A 478 9.41 64.00 -40.44
N ASP A 479 10.67 63.84 -40.07
CA ASP A 479 11.73 64.13 -41.03
C ASP A 479 12.76 63.00 -40.96
N PHE A 480 13.39 62.77 -42.11
CA PHE A 480 14.57 61.98 -42.45
C PHE A 480 15.74 61.90 -41.42
N ARG A 481 15.70 62.57 -40.26
CA ARG A 481 16.71 62.44 -39.17
C ARG A 481 16.20 62.04 -37.79
N GLY A 482 14.93 61.70 -37.59
CA GLY A 482 14.51 61.01 -36.37
C GLY A 482 13.39 61.67 -35.57
N SER A 483 12.65 60.78 -34.93
CA SER A 483 11.57 60.96 -33.99
C SER A 483 12.08 60.65 -32.58
N PHE A 484 11.56 61.32 -31.54
CA PHE A 484 11.79 60.92 -30.15
C PHE A 484 10.54 60.19 -29.61
N PRO A 485 10.36 58.89 -29.90
CA PRO A 485 9.62 58.05 -28.98
C PRO A 485 10.51 57.83 -27.74
N MET A 486 9.98 58.02 -26.54
CA MET A 486 10.68 57.54 -25.34
C MET A 486 10.45 56.03 -25.27
N ASP A 487 11.21 55.31 -26.08
CA ASP A 487 11.27 53.85 -26.05
C ASP A 487 12.00 53.46 -24.76
N THR A 488 11.37 52.62 -23.93
CA THR A 488 11.98 52.16 -22.69
C THR A 488 12.24 50.66 -22.74
N ARG A 489 13.41 50.27 -22.24
CA ARG A 489 13.79 48.87 -22.05
C ARG A 489 14.08 48.63 -20.58
N GLU A 490 13.37 47.69 -19.98
CA GLU A 490 13.58 47.25 -18.60
C GLU A 490 14.15 45.83 -18.59
N GLU A 491 15.34 45.66 -18.03
CA GLU A 491 15.94 44.35 -17.77
C GLU A 491 15.95 44.05 -16.27
N ALA A 492 15.22 43.01 -15.85
CA ALA A 492 15.17 42.55 -14.47
C ALA A 492 15.75 41.13 -14.33
N LYS A 493 16.74 40.96 -13.45
CA LYS A 493 17.37 39.68 -13.11
C LYS A 493 17.15 39.38 -11.62
N THR A 494 16.48 38.27 -11.34
CA THR A 494 16.20 37.81 -9.99
C THR A 494 16.88 36.48 -9.72
N LEU A 495 17.58 36.37 -8.60
CA LEU A 495 18.09 35.11 -8.06
C LEU A 495 17.51 34.89 -6.66
N LYS A 496 16.82 33.77 -6.46
CA LYS A 496 16.17 33.39 -5.22
C LYS A 496 16.65 32.03 -4.76
N ASP A 497 17.04 31.92 -3.49
CA ASP A 497 17.38 30.67 -2.82
C ASP A 497 16.51 30.52 -1.56
N LYS A 498 15.77 29.42 -1.46
CA LYS A 498 14.87 29.14 -0.35
C LYS A 498 15.16 27.77 0.22
N VAL A 499 15.40 27.68 1.53
CA VAL A 499 15.54 26.41 2.26
C VAL A 499 14.38 26.28 3.24
N GLY A 500 13.68 25.15 3.20
CA GLY A 500 12.55 24.84 4.07
C GLY A 500 12.71 23.50 4.77
N LEU A 501 12.17 23.42 5.99
CA LEU A 501 12.03 22.20 6.78
C LEU A 501 10.57 22.05 7.21
N ASP A 502 10.00 20.88 6.95
CA ASP A 502 8.63 20.52 7.30
C ASP A 502 8.60 19.30 8.21
N LEU A 503 7.80 19.38 9.27
CA LEU A 503 7.47 18.27 10.16
C LEU A 503 5.97 18.00 10.07
N THR A 504 5.60 16.77 9.73
CA THR A 504 4.20 16.34 9.58
C THR A 504 3.88 15.18 10.52
N PHE A 505 2.78 15.33 11.25
CA PHE A 505 2.14 14.31 12.07
C PHE A 505 0.88 13.80 11.37
N ILE A 506 0.78 12.50 11.16
CA ILE A 506 -0.38 11.83 10.59
C ILE A 506 -1.30 11.41 11.74
N LEU A 507 -2.45 12.06 11.86
CA LEU A 507 -3.41 11.89 12.96
C LEU A 507 -4.47 10.81 12.66
N ASN A 508 -4.72 10.52 11.38
CA ASN A 508 -5.56 9.41 10.96
C ASN A 508 -5.05 8.83 9.63
N HIS A 509 -4.77 7.54 9.63
CA HIS A 509 -4.28 6.75 8.49
C HIS A 509 -5.37 6.36 7.49
N ASN A 510 -6.65 6.61 7.82
CA ASN A 510 -7.76 6.19 6.98
C ASN A 510 -7.86 7.05 5.70
N PRO A 511 -7.88 6.40 4.53
CA PRO A 511 -7.90 7.05 3.22
C PRO A 511 -9.08 7.99 2.96
N TYR A 512 -10.20 7.77 3.65
CA TYR A 512 -11.45 8.51 3.50
C TYR A 512 -11.70 9.50 4.64
N SER A 513 -10.87 9.50 5.69
CA SER A 513 -10.97 10.41 6.84
C SER A 513 -9.60 10.89 7.34
N TYR A 514 -8.62 10.90 6.44
CA TYR A 514 -7.24 11.28 6.71
C TYR A 514 -7.15 12.64 7.39
N ARG A 515 -6.28 12.73 8.40
CA ARG A 515 -6.02 13.97 9.13
C ARG A 515 -4.53 14.10 9.37
N GLU A 516 -4.04 15.32 9.25
CA GLU A 516 -2.65 15.65 9.53
C GLU A 516 -2.57 16.99 10.24
N ALA A 517 -1.51 17.13 11.02
CA ALA A 517 -1.06 18.40 11.55
C ALA A 517 0.41 18.56 11.20
N GLY A 518 0.86 19.77 10.96
CA GLY A 518 2.26 19.98 10.65
C GLY A 518 2.73 21.37 11.02
N ALA A 519 4.04 21.47 11.08
CA ALA A 519 4.76 22.72 11.26
C ALA A 519 5.82 22.82 10.18
N ASN A 520 5.99 24.02 9.63
CA ASN A 520 6.98 24.29 8.61
C ASN A 520 7.77 25.53 8.96
N THR A 521 9.04 25.55 8.57
CA THR A 521 9.88 26.74 8.64
C THR A 521 10.68 26.88 7.36
N PHE A 522 10.99 28.11 6.97
CA PHE A 522 11.87 28.36 5.85
C PHE A 522 12.69 29.63 6.06
N ILE A 523 13.83 29.66 5.38
CA ILE A 523 14.65 30.85 5.16
C ILE A 523 14.75 31.09 3.66
N GLU A 524 14.79 32.36 3.26
CA GLU A 524 14.82 32.77 1.86
C GLU A 524 15.80 33.95 1.68
N LEU A 525 16.56 33.89 0.59
CA LEU A 525 17.40 34.98 0.11
C LEU A 525 17.00 35.28 -1.34
N THR A 526 16.64 36.53 -1.63
CA THR A 526 16.27 36.98 -2.96
C THR A 526 17.08 38.22 -3.33
N ASN A 527 17.84 38.14 -4.40
CA ASN A 527 18.55 39.26 -5.01
C ASN A 527 17.85 39.64 -6.31
N VAL A 528 17.51 40.91 -6.46
CA VAL A 528 16.89 41.49 -7.65
C VAL A 528 17.81 42.59 -8.16
N GLY A 529 18.17 42.54 -9.43
CA GLY A 529 18.74 43.66 -10.16
C GLY A 529 17.78 44.07 -11.26
N MET A 530 17.48 45.35 -11.38
CA MET A 530 16.61 45.90 -12.41
C MET A 530 17.29 47.12 -13.01
N GLU A 531 17.37 47.16 -14.33
CA GLU A 531 17.98 48.23 -15.11
C GLU A 531 16.95 48.74 -16.11
N THR A 532 16.75 50.06 -16.16
CA THR A 532 15.84 50.72 -17.09
C THR A 532 16.64 51.67 -17.97
N TYR A 533 16.45 51.56 -19.28
CA TYR A 533 17.15 52.32 -20.31
C TYR A 533 16.17 53.17 -21.12
N ALA A 534 16.61 54.37 -21.53
CA ALA A 534 15.99 55.14 -22.60
C ALA A 534 16.67 54.80 -23.93
N TRP A 535 15.88 54.31 -24.87
CA TRP A 535 16.38 53.89 -26.17
C TRP A 535 16.38 55.06 -27.17
N GLU A 536 17.46 55.86 -27.15
CA GLU A 536 17.83 56.70 -28.29
C GLU A 536 18.76 55.88 -29.19
N ARG A 537 18.42 55.76 -30.49
CA ARG A 537 19.02 54.80 -31.46
C ARG A 537 20.56 54.83 -31.56
N GLU A 538 21.18 55.89 -31.05
CA GLU A 538 22.63 56.10 -31.05
C GLU A 538 23.28 56.19 -29.66
N LYS A 539 22.52 56.38 -28.55
CA LYS A 539 23.10 56.70 -27.23
C LYS A 539 22.82 55.70 -26.09
N ASN A 540 21.78 54.87 -26.20
CA ASN A 540 21.36 53.86 -25.21
C ASN A 540 21.67 54.25 -23.74
N GLN A 541 21.02 55.31 -23.25
CA GLN A 541 21.33 55.90 -21.95
C GLN A 541 20.61 55.13 -20.83
N MET A 542 21.35 54.70 -19.79
CA MET A 542 20.76 54.12 -18.59
C MET A 542 20.01 55.21 -17.83
N LEU A 543 18.74 54.99 -17.49
CA LEU A 543 17.92 55.93 -16.72
C LEU A 543 17.88 55.57 -15.24
N THR A 544 17.79 54.29 -14.91
CA THR A 544 17.69 53.83 -13.52
C THR A 544 18.28 52.44 -13.36
N LEU A 545 19.09 52.24 -12.34
CA LEU A 545 19.53 50.94 -11.84
C LEU A 545 19.03 50.76 -10.43
N ILE A 546 18.29 49.69 -10.18
CA ILE A 546 17.80 49.27 -8.86
C ILE A 546 18.44 47.94 -8.52
N THR A 547 19.13 47.87 -7.39
CA THR A 547 19.56 46.60 -6.80
C THR A 547 18.92 46.41 -5.45
N GLN A 548 18.28 45.26 -5.26
CA GLN A 548 17.60 44.92 -4.03
C GLN A 548 18.05 43.55 -3.54
N ARG A 549 18.42 43.47 -2.26
CA ARG A 549 18.73 42.21 -1.59
C ARG A 549 17.78 42.03 -0.42
N VAL A 550 16.94 41.00 -0.51
CA VAL A 550 15.90 40.67 0.45
C VAL A 550 16.27 39.36 1.15
N HIS A 551 16.22 39.37 2.47
CA HIS A 551 16.31 38.19 3.30
C HIS A 551 14.97 37.98 3.99
N GLY A 552 14.50 36.75 4.06
CA GLY A 552 13.24 36.43 4.69
C GLY A 552 13.31 35.15 5.49
N TRP A 553 12.40 35.04 6.44
CA TRP A 553 12.12 33.81 7.14
C TRP A 553 10.61 33.64 7.25
N GLY A 554 10.17 32.40 7.42
CA GLY A 554 8.80 32.10 7.75
C GLY A 554 8.69 30.86 8.61
N ALA A 555 7.61 30.83 9.38
CA ALA A 555 7.18 29.68 10.14
C ALA A 555 5.67 29.56 10.02
N GLY A 556 5.18 28.34 9.96
CA GLY A 556 3.77 28.06 9.84
C GLY A 556 3.37 26.79 10.56
N THR A 557 2.09 26.74 10.88
CA THR A 557 1.43 25.52 11.35
C THR A 557 0.17 25.31 10.53
N TYR A 558 -0.22 24.05 10.40
CA TYR A 558 -1.49 23.70 9.81
C TYR A 558 -2.13 22.54 10.55
N TYR A 559 -3.46 22.53 10.53
CA TYR A 559 -4.27 21.47 11.08
C TYR A 559 -5.40 21.13 10.11
N ASP A 560 -5.56 19.86 9.81
CA ASP A 560 -6.62 19.35 8.94
C ASP A 560 -7.89 19.05 9.75
N LEU A 561 -8.97 19.80 9.50
CA LEU A 561 -10.26 19.66 10.19
C LEU A 561 -11.16 18.61 9.52
N GLY A 562 -10.70 17.91 8.46
CA GLY A 562 -11.41 16.84 7.78
C GLY A 562 -11.54 17.06 6.27
N LYS A 563 -12.58 16.49 5.65
CA LYS A 563 -12.73 16.52 4.17
C LYS A 563 -12.90 17.93 3.57
N ALA A 564 -13.45 18.86 4.34
CA ALA A 564 -13.91 20.14 3.83
C ALA A 564 -13.02 21.32 4.22
N PHE A 565 -12.27 21.26 5.33
CA PHE A 565 -11.58 22.44 5.87
C PHE A 565 -10.15 22.15 6.35
N ARG A 566 -9.24 23.07 6.02
CA ARG A 566 -7.88 23.11 6.59
C ARG A 566 -7.61 24.49 7.18
N PHE A 567 -7.15 24.52 8.43
CA PHE A 567 -6.69 25.74 9.08
C PHE A 567 -5.18 25.87 8.89
N ARG A 568 -4.72 27.05 8.47
CA ARG A 568 -3.30 27.39 8.40
C ARG A 568 -3.01 28.72 9.06
N PHE A 569 -1.93 28.75 9.81
CA PHE A 569 -1.33 29.96 10.35
C PHE A 569 0.08 30.08 9.79
N ASN A 570 0.40 31.20 9.15
CA ASN A 570 1.76 31.50 8.69
C ASN A 570 2.19 32.87 9.18
N LEU A 571 3.39 32.93 9.73
CA LEU A 571 4.11 34.16 10.03
C LEU A 571 5.35 34.20 9.14
N SER A 572 5.53 35.30 8.43
CA SER A 572 6.75 35.52 7.66
C SER A 572 7.20 36.96 7.77
N GLN A 573 8.49 37.17 7.65
CA GLN A 573 9.07 38.50 7.63
C GLN A 573 10.09 38.57 6.51
N MET A 574 10.06 39.67 5.77
CA MET A 574 11.06 40.00 4.76
C MET A 574 11.69 41.34 5.09
N VAL A 575 13.01 41.38 5.01
CA VAL A 575 13.82 42.58 5.23
C VAL A 575 14.81 42.68 4.08
N GLY A 576 14.77 43.77 3.33
CA GLY A 576 15.66 43.88 2.18
C GLY A 576 16.11 45.28 1.88
N ARG A 577 17.41 45.46 1.65
CA ARG A 577 18.00 46.77 1.32
C ARG A 577 17.86 47.03 -0.16
N MET A 578 17.50 48.26 -0.51
CA MET A 578 17.42 48.73 -1.88
C MET A 578 18.45 49.84 -2.10
N GLN A 579 19.19 49.75 -3.20
CA GLN A 579 20.04 50.81 -3.73
C GLN A 579 19.48 51.18 -5.09
N TYR A 580 19.39 52.47 -5.39
CA TYR A 580 19.05 52.92 -6.72
C TYR A 580 19.97 54.05 -7.16
N THR A 581 20.23 54.08 -8.46
CA THR A 581 20.93 55.17 -9.14
C THR A 581 20.09 55.55 -10.33
N ALA A 582 19.65 56.80 -10.41
CA ALA A 582 18.93 57.32 -11.55
C ALA A 582 19.80 58.36 -12.26
N ASP A 583 19.80 58.36 -13.58
CA ASP A 583 20.45 59.38 -14.41
C ASP A 583 19.36 60.23 -15.06
N ASP A 584 19.52 61.56 -15.05
CA ASP A 584 18.56 62.49 -15.66
C ASP A 584 18.89 62.62 -17.15
N PRO A 585 17.93 62.41 -18.06
CA PRO A 585 18.13 62.61 -19.49
C PRO A 585 18.51 64.06 -19.87
N THR A 586 18.39 65.04 -18.96
CA THR A 586 18.85 66.43 -19.16
C THR A 586 20.35 66.65 -18.93
N GLY A 587 21.11 65.61 -18.57
CA GLY A 587 22.56 65.69 -18.37
C GLY A 587 22.99 66.19 -16.99
N ILE A 588 22.05 66.31 -16.04
CA ILE A 588 22.31 66.60 -14.63
C ILE A 588 22.46 65.25 -13.90
N PRO A 589 23.48 65.03 -13.06
CA PRO A 589 23.57 63.79 -12.28
C PRO A 589 22.34 63.65 -11.38
N ALA A 590 21.42 62.72 -11.71
CA ALA A 590 20.29 62.42 -10.85
C ALA A 590 20.74 61.58 -9.65
N ALA A 591 19.91 61.64 -8.61
CA ALA A 591 20.27 61.26 -7.25
C ALA A 591 20.80 59.81 -7.12
N LYS A 592 21.99 59.67 -6.53
CA LYS A 592 22.46 58.41 -5.93
C LYS A 592 21.87 58.26 -4.53
N GLY A 593 20.91 57.35 -4.38
CA GLY A 593 20.19 57.12 -3.13
C GLY A 593 20.41 55.72 -2.55
N MET A 594 20.79 55.67 -1.27
CA MET A 594 20.51 54.49 -0.45
C MET A 594 19.23 54.78 0.34
N SER A 595 18.14 54.07 0.06
CA SER A 595 17.00 54.06 0.97
C SER A 595 17.41 53.30 2.24
N LYS A 596 17.84 54.05 3.26
CA LYS A 596 18.19 53.52 4.59
C LYS A 596 16.93 53.42 5.44
N LYS A 597 16.24 52.30 5.26
CA LYS A 597 15.48 51.48 6.25
C LYS A 597 14.25 50.91 5.54
N PRO A 598 14.33 49.66 5.07
CA PRO A 598 13.12 48.93 4.75
C PRO A 598 12.42 48.71 6.09
N SER A 599 11.24 49.27 6.28
CA SER A 599 10.35 48.80 7.35
C SER A 599 10.20 47.29 7.15
N PRO A 600 10.50 46.44 8.15
CA PRO A 600 10.38 45.00 7.99
C PRO A 600 8.94 44.68 7.59
N LEU A 601 8.76 44.11 6.40
CA LEU A 601 7.44 43.69 5.94
C LEU A 601 7.11 42.40 6.69
N THR A 602 6.39 42.55 7.79
CA THR A 602 5.89 41.42 8.57
C THR A 602 4.53 41.05 8.00
N ARG A 603 4.43 39.85 7.44
CA ARG A 603 3.20 39.31 6.89
C ARG A 603 2.70 38.20 7.80
N ILE A 604 1.62 38.49 8.51
CA ILE A 604 0.81 37.49 9.20
C ILE A 604 -0.26 37.07 8.21
N THR A 605 -0.43 35.77 7.98
CA THR A 605 -1.54 35.30 7.15
C THR A 605 -2.20 34.10 7.79
N MET A 606 -3.51 34.25 7.99
CA MET A 606 -4.41 33.21 8.46
C MET A 606 -5.28 32.80 7.29
N PHE A 607 -5.33 31.51 7.01
CA PHE A 607 -6.18 30.95 5.96
C PHE A 607 -7.06 29.87 6.56
N LEU A 608 -8.35 29.97 6.25
CA LEU A 608 -9.30 28.87 6.37
C LEU A 608 -9.66 28.46 4.94
N ASP A 609 -9.08 27.36 4.48
CA ASP A 609 -9.35 26.82 3.14
C ASP A 609 -10.52 25.81 3.26
N GLY A 610 -11.64 25.99 2.53
CA GLY A 610 -12.69 24.98 2.45
C GLY A 610 -13.91 25.26 1.56
N GLU A 611 -14.71 24.22 1.32
CA GLU A 611 -16.00 24.27 0.59
C GLU A 611 -17.16 24.50 1.57
N PHE A 612 -18.09 25.42 1.24
CA PHE A 612 -19.36 25.59 1.96
C PHE A 612 -20.49 24.83 1.28
#